data_AF-A0A1B6F9F4-F1
#
_entry.id   AF-A0A1B6F9F4-F1
#
_cell.length_a   1.000
_cell.length_b   1.000
_cell.length_c   1.000
_cell.angle_alpha   90.00
_cell.angle_beta   90.00
_cell.angle_gamma   90.00
#
_symmetry.space_group_name_H-M   'P 1'
#
loop_
_entity.id
_entity.type
_entity.pdbx_description
1 polymer ?
#
loop_
_entity_poly.entity_id
_entity_poly.type
_entity_poly.pdbx_seq_one_letter_code
_entity_poly.pdbx_strand_id
1 'polypeptide(L)'
;LVSETPLNDSEVLNISIGYANGPLYQKLLEYKVSGKSIVEINKNLMNFFVPMGQKESLKRDLVHRPQKYNERLSSYISNIKENAKLLQCDYTEKEIVEIIKVGIAPNVRARLVFCGNPMNFEDLDQLCIHEQNVYYEEKKVRETKHNLKTDDSWNVNKPRRADSQYVNI
;
A
#
# COMPACT_ATOMS: atom_id res chain seq x y z
N LEU A 1 -8.77 -13.57 13.66
CA LEU A 1 -7.54 -14.10 13.01
C LEU A 1 -7.17 -15.36 13.77
N VAL A 2 -7.41 -16.53 13.16
CA VAL A 2 -6.96 -17.81 13.70
C VAL A 2 -5.44 -17.73 13.70
N SER A 3 -4.82 -17.86 14.89
CA SER A 3 -3.38 -17.97 15.01
C SER A 3 -2.93 -19.15 14.15
N GLU A 4 -2.21 -18.86 13.07
CA GLU A 4 -1.44 -19.87 12.34
C GLU A 4 -0.59 -20.65 13.35
N THR A 5 -0.46 -21.96 13.14
CA THR A 5 0.23 -22.89 14.03
C THR A 5 1.58 -22.27 14.44
N PRO A 6 1.83 -22.00 15.72
CA PRO A 6 3.07 -21.36 16.13
C PRO A 6 4.22 -22.34 15.90
N LEU A 7 4.93 -22.16 14.78
CA LEU A 7 6.11 -22.93 14.44
C LEU A 7 7.32 -22.30 15.11
N ASN A 8 8.16 -23.12 15.73
CA ASN A 8 9.45 -22.67 16.23
C ASN A 8 10.48 -22.55 15.08
N ASP A 9 11.56 -21.79 15.30
CA ASP A 9 12.60 -21.54 14.29
C ASP A 9 13.18 -22.84 13.69
N SER A 10 13.29 -23.90 14.49
CA SER A 10 13.80 -25.21 14.05
C SER A 10 12.83 -25.91 13.10
N GLU A 11 11.53 -25.87 13.40
CA GLU A 11 10.48 -26.40 12.53
C GLU A 11 10.43 -25.66 11.20
N VAL A 12 10.47 -24.32 11.23
CA VAL A 12 10.51 -23.49 10.02
C VAL A 12 11.73 -23.83 9.17
N LEU A 13 12.90 -23.98 9.79
CA LEU A 13 14.12 -24.36 9.08
C LEU A 13 14.02 -25.77 8.46
N ASN A 14 13.49 -26.75 9.21
CA ASN A 14 13.33 -28.12 8.71
C ASN A 14 12.36 -28.20 7.54
N ILE A 15 11.24 -27.46 7.60
CA ILE A 15 10.30 -27.34 6.48
C ILE A 15 11.01 -26.70 5.29
N SER A 16 11.74 -25.60 5.50
CA SER A 16 12.46 -24.88 4.42
C SER A 16 13.48 -25.77 3.70
N ILE A 17 14.20 -26.60 4.46
CA ILE A 17 15.16 -27.57 3.90
C ILE A 17 14.46 -28.58 2.98
N GLY A 18 13.25 -29.03 3.31
CA GLY A 18 12.49 -29.98 2.50
C GLY A 18 12.08 -29.45 1.12
N TYR A 19 12.01 -28.13 0.95
CA TYR A 19 11.67 -27.47 -0.32
C TYR A 19 12.87 -26.85 -1.04
N ALA A 20 14.04 -26.79 -0.38
CA ALA A 20 15.23 -26.20 -0.94
C ALA A 20 15.98 -27.17 -1.84
N ASN A 21 16.64 -26.65 -2.88
CA ASN A 21 17.46 -27.44 -3.80
C ASN A 21 18.81 -26.75 -4.06
N GLY A 22 19.80 -27.53 -4.47
CA GLY A 22 21.11 -27.02 -4.91
C GLY A 22 21.83 -26.17 -3.86
N PRO A 23 22.39 -25.00 -4.22
CA PRO A 23 23.15 -24.15 -3.31
C PRO A 23 22.35 -23.68 -2.07
N LEU A 24 21.04 -23.44 -2.21
CA LEU A 24 20.18 -23.01 -1.11
C LEU A 24 20.05 -24.13 -0.06
N TYR A 25 19.83 -25.36 -0.52
CA TYR A 25 19.76 -26.53 0.36
C TYR A 25 21.03 -26.71 1.19
N GLN A 26 22.20 -26.63 0.54
CA GLN A 26 23.49 -26.77 1.21
C GLN A 26 23.69 -25.69 2.27
N LYS A 27 23.33 -24.43 1.98
CA LYS A 27 23.41 -23.34 2.96
C LYS A 27 22.45 -23.51 4.14
N LEU A 28 21.23 -23.98 3.91
CA LEU A 28 20.29 -24.25 4.99
C LEU A 28 20.77 -25.38 5.92
N LEU A 29 21.43 -26.42 5.37
CA LEU A 29 22.04 -27.48 6.18
C LEU A 29 23.20 -26.95 7.05
N GLU A 30 24.07 -26.09 6.51
CA GLU A 30 25.13 -25.43 7.29
C GLU A 30 24.52 -24.65 8.47
N TYR A 31 23.44 -23.91 8.21
CA TYR A 31 22.79 -23.12 9.25
C TYR A 31 22.06 -23.96 10.30
N LYS A 32 21.49 -25.10 9.90
CA LYS A 32 20.87 -26.06 10.83
C LYS A 32 21.85 -26.55 11.90
N VAL A 33 23.10 -26.80 11.52
CA VAL A 33 24.15 -27.21 12.48
C VAL A 33 24.55 -26.06 13.40
N SER A 34 24.54 -24.82 12.90
CA SER A 34 24.97 -23.63 13.65
C SER A 34 23.95 -23.09 14.67
N GLY A 35 22.71 -23.59 14.68
CA GLY A 35 21.69 -23.19 15.66
C GLY A 35 21.27 -21.71 15.59
N LYS A 36 21.44 -21.05 14.43
CA LYS A 36 21.09 -19.63 14.24
C LYS A 36 19.57 -19.43 14.22
N SER A 37 19.14 -18.24 14.64
CA SER A 37 17.73 -17.83 14.54
C SER A 37 17.29 -17.68 13.08
N ILE A 38 15.98 -17.81 12.82
CA ILE A 38 15.46 -17.70 11.45
C ILE A 38 15.74 -16.31 10.83
N VAL A 39 15.77 -15.27 11.67
CA VAL A 39 16.08 -13.89 11.26
C VAL A 39 17.52 -13.77 10.77
N GLU A 40 18.47 -14.36 11.50
CA GLU A 40 19.88 -14.39 11.11
C GLU A 40 20.12 -15.26 9.88
N ILE A 41 19.42 -16.40 9.78
CA ILE A 41 19.48 -17.26 8.61
C ILE A 41 19.03 -16.48 7.38
N ASN A 42 17.86 -15.84 7.44
CA ASN A 42 17.36 -15.01 6.35
C ASN A 42 18.36 -13.90 5.97
N LYS A 43 18.98 -13.25 6.95
CA LYS A 43 20.02 -12.23 6.72
C LYS A 43 21.20 -12.77 5.93
N ASN A 44 21.72 -13.91 6.36
CA ASN A 44 22.87 -14.52 5.73
C ASN A 44 22.53 -15.04 4.33
N LEU A 45 21.34 -15.60 4.13
CA LEU A 45 20.86 -16.03 2.81
C LEU A 45 20.73 -14.85 1.86
N MET A 46 20.12 -13.75 2.29
CA MET A 46 19.99 -12.54 1.47
C MET A 46 21.37 -11.98 1.07
N ASN A 47 22.31 -11.92 2.00
CA ASN A 47 23.66 -11.43 1.70
C ASN A 47 24.48 -12.39 0.82
N PHE A 48 24.19 -13.69 0.87
CA PHE A 48 24.89 -14.69 0.06
C PHE A 48 24.34 -14.78 -1.36
N PHE A 49 23.01 -14.77 -1.52
CA PHE A 49 22.35 -15.01 -2.81
C PHE A 49 22.02 -13.74 -3.58
N VAL A 50 21.94 -12.58 -2.91
CA VAL A 50 21.60 -11.31 -3.56
C VAL A 50 22.81 -10.38 -3.52
N PRO A 51 23.47 -10.15 -4.68
CA PRO A 51 24.55 -9.18 -4.77
C PRO A 51 24.13 -7.79 -4.26
N MET A 52 25.05 -7.10 -3.59
CA MET A 52 24.77 -5.79 -2.98
C MET A 52 24.14 -4.79 -3.97
N GLY A 53 24.65 -4.73 -5.21
CA GLY A 53 24.08 -3.86 -6.25
C GLY A 53 22.63 -4.18 -6.61
N GLN A 54 22.25 -5.46 -6.63
CA GLN A 54 20.87 -5.88 -6.85
C GLN A 54 19.99 -5.57 -5.64
N LYS A 55 20.50 -5.79 -4.42
CA LYS A 55 19.80 -5.42 -3.18
C LYS A 55 19.46 -3.93 -3.15
N GLU A 56 20.41 -3.07 -3.51
CA GLU A 56 20.17 -1.62 -3.59
C GLU A 56 19.18 -1.25 -4.70
N SER A 57 19.17 -1.95 -5.84
CA SER A 57 18.12 -1.76 -6.85
C SER A 57 16.74 -2.13 -6.29
N LEU A 58 16.62 -3.31 -5.67
CA LEU A 58 15.37 -3.76 -5.06
C LEU A 58 14.86 -2.78 -3.99
N LYS A 59 15.75 -2.21 -3.17
CA LYS A 59 15.37 -1.16 -2.21
C LYS A 59 14.80 0.07 -2.90
N ARG A 60 15.39 0.53 -3.99
CA ARG A 60 14.86 1.67 -4.74
C ARG A 60 13.50 1.34 -5.35
N ASP A 61 13.38 0.17 -5.97
CA ASP A 61 12.22 -0.22 -6.75
C ASP A 61 11.01 -0.63 -5.89
N LEU A 62 11.25 -1.19 -4.70
CA LEU A 62 10.21 -1.76 -3.85
C LEU A 62 9.92 -0.92 -2.59
N VAL A 63 10.92 -0.22 -2.05
CA VAL A 63 10.78 0.56 -0.80
C VAL A 63 10.70 2.05 -1.07
N HIS A 64 11.59 2.62 -1.91
CA HIS A 64 11.65 4.07 -2.20
C HIS A 64 10.80 4.48 -3.41
N ARG A 65 9.73 3.74 -3.68
CA ARG A 65 8.89 3.99 -4.85
C ARG A 65 7.71 4.92 -4.51
N PRO A 66 7.19 5.67 -5.50
CA PRO A 66 5.91 6.33 -5.33
C PRO A 66 4.75 5.32 -5.31
N GLN A 67 3.63 5.76 -4.75
CA GLN A 67 2.33 5.10 -4.86
C GLN A 67 1.89 5.08 -6.32
N LYS A 68 1.52 3.89 -6.83
CA LYS A 68 1.10 3.72 -8.22
C LYS A 68 -0.30 4.32 -8.45
N TYR A 69 -0.61 4.63 -9.71
CA TYR A 69 -1.95 5.05 -10.08
C TYR A 69 -2.99 3.98 -9.68
N ASN A 70 -4.09 4.40 -9.06
CA ASN A 70 -5.14 3.54 -8.51
C ASN A 70 -4.72 2.54 -7.42
N GLU A 71 -3.49 2.61 -6.91
CA GLU A 71 -3.09 1.82 -5.76
C GLU A 71 -3.74 2.37 -4.48
N ARG A 72 -4.35 1.51 -3.67
CA ARG A 72 -4.91 1.92 -2.37
C ARG A 72 -3.81 2.31 -1.41
N LEU A 73 -4.04 3.33 -0.59
CA LEU A 73 -3.05 3.83 0.37
C LEU A 73 -2.60 2.73 1.35
N SER A 74 -3.54 1.93 1.86
CA SER A 74 -3.25 0.80 2.74
C SER A 74 -2.38 -0.26 2.07
N SER A 75 -2.69 -0.64 0.82
CA SER A 75 -1.87 -1.59 0.05
C SER A 75 -0.46 -1.06 -0.19
N TYR A 76 -0.33 0.22 -0.53
CA TYR A 76 0.95 0.89 -0.72
C TYR A 76 1.81 0.85 0.55
N ILE A 77 1.24 1.24 1.70
CA ILE A 77 1.90 1.26 3.01
C ILE A 77 2.34 -0.15 3.42
N SER A 78 1.44 -1.14 3.34
CA SER A 78 1.74 -2.53 3.67
C SER A 78 2.87 -3.09 2.81
N ASN A 79 2.82 -2.84 1.50
CA ASN A 79 3.87 -3.27 0.58
C ASN A 79 5.24 -2.68 0.94
N ILE A 80 5.32 -1.39 1.28
CA ILE A 80 6.60 -0.79 1.68
C ILE A 80 7.11 -1.41 2.98
N LYS A 81 6.26 -1.53 4.01
CA LYS A 81 6.63 -2.13 5.29
C LYS A 81 7.12 -3.57 5.13
N GLU A 82 6.40 -4.37 4.35
CA GLU A 82 6.74 -5.76 4.07
C GLU A 82 8.05 -5.88 3.29
N ASN A 83 8.22 -5.12 2.21
CA ASN A 83 9.45 -5.16 1.43
C ASN A 83 10.67 -4.65 2.22
N ALA A 84 10.51 -3.62 3.06
CA ALA A 84 11.58 -3.15 3.94
C ALA A 84 12.02 -4.24 4.93
N LYS A 85 11.06 -5.00 5.47
CA LYS A 85 11.33 -6.15 6.35
C LYS A 85 11.99 -7.32 5.61
N LEU A 86 11.48 -7.68 4.42
CA LEU A 86 12.00 -8.79 3.60
C LEU A 86 13.42 -8.53 3.11
N LEU A 87 13.69 -7.31 2.63
CA LEU A 87 15.02 -6.89 2.19
C LEU A 87 15.98 -6.62 3.36
N GLN A 88 15.47 -6.69 4.59
CA GLN A 88 16.19 -6.36 5.82
C GLN A 88 16.88 -5.01 5.69
N CYS A 89 16.08 -4.00 5.36
CA CYS A 89 16.54 -2.64 5.41
C CYS A 89 16.74 -2.22 6.86
N ASP A 90 17.90 -1.66 7.18
CA ASP A 90 18.22 -1.12 8.51
C ASP A 90 17.56 0.27 8.69
N TYR A 91 16.25 0.36 8.45
CA TYR A 91 15.48 1.58 8.65
C TYR A 91 14.73 1.55 9.98
N THR A 92 14.78 2.67 10.67
CA THR A 92 13.91 2.96 11.80
C THR A 92 12.47 3.16 11.32
N GLU A 93 11.52 3.00 12.23
CA GLU A 93 10.10 3.27 11.95
C GLU A 93 9.89 4.67 11.36
N LYS A 94 10.56 5.67 11.93
CA LYS A 94 10.49 7.07 11.47
C LYS A 94 10.96 7.23 10.03
N GLU A 95 12.04 6.56 9.64
CA GLU A 95 12.54 6.60 8.26
C GLU A 95 11.56 5.95 7.28
N ILE A 96 10.96 4.81 7.67
CA ILE A 96 9.93 4.15 6.84
C ILE A 96 8.70 5.05 6.68
N VAL A 97 8.24 5.69 7.76
CA VAL A 97 7.13 6.65 7.71
C VAL A 97 7.44 7.79 6.76
N GLU A 98 8.67 8.34 6.80
CA GLU A 98 9.06 9.43 5.91
C GLU A 98 9.12 9.00 4.44
N ILE A 99 9.70 7.82 4.14
CA ILE A 99 9.71 7.24 2.79
C ILE A 99 8.28 7.11 2.26
N ILE A 100 7.38 6.57 3.08
CA ILE A 100 5.96 6.40 2.73
C ILE A 100 5.35 7.75 2.38
N LYS A 101 5.46 8.74 3.27
CA LYS A 101 4.87 10.08 3.10
C LYS A 101 5.29 10.75 1.80
N VAL A 102 6.59 10.71 1.50
CA VAL A 102 7.15 11.31 0.28
C VAL A 102 6.54 10.65 -0.96
N GLY A 103 6.36 9.33 -0.93
CA GLY A 103 5.81 8.59 -2.07
C GLY A 103 4.28 8.56 -2.18
N ILE A 104 3.51 9.06 -1.19
CA ILE A 104 2.03 9.17 -1.30
C ILE A 104 1.66 9.98 -2.55
N ALA A 105 0.72 9.46 -3.35
CA ALA A 105 0.30 10.09 -4.58
C ALA A 105 -0.31 11.49 -4.32
N PRO A 106 -0.05 12.51 -5.17
CA PRO A 106 -0.50 13.88 -4.93
C PRO A 106 -2.02 14.03 -4.74
N ASN A 107 -2.81 13.25 -5.49
CA ASN A 107 -4.28 13.24 -5.38
C ASN A 107 -4.76 12.68 -4.03
N VAL A 108 -4.07 11.66 -3.50
CA VAL A 108 -4.36 11.08 -2.18
C VAL A 108 -3.94 12.08 -1.09
N ARG A 109 -2.75 12.68 -1.23
CA ARG A 109 -2.26 13.72 -0.31
C ARG A 109 -3.20 14.92 -0.22
N ALA A 110 -3.74 15.37 -1.34
CA ALA A 110 -4.70 16.48 -1.39
C ALA A 110 -6.00 16.18 -0.62
N ARG A 111 -6.50 14.95 -0.68
CA ARG A 111 -7.68 14.52 0.10
C ARG A 111 -7.41 14.46 1.61
N LEU A 112 -6.16 14.22 1.99
CA LEU A 112 -5.73 14.04 3.36
C LEU A 112 -5.11 15.31 3.97
N VAL A 113 -5.23 16.45 3.30
CA VAL A 113 -4.58 17.72 3.70
C VAL A 113 -4.99 18.20 5.11
N PHE A 114 -6.16 17.78 5.59
CA PHE A 114 -6.67 18.12 6.92
C PHE A 114 -6.33 17.09 7.99
N CYS A 115 -5.70 15.97 7.64
CA CYS A 115 -5.23 14.98 8.60
C CYS A 115 -3.92 15.44 9.26
N GLY A 116 -3.67 14.95 10.49
CA GLY A 116 -2.39 15.14 11.15
C GLY A 116 -1.24 14.55 10.32
N ASN A 117 -0.05 15.14 10.45
CA ASN A 117 1.16 14.62 9.81
C ASN A 117 1.60 13.33 10.52
N PRO A 118 1.64 12.16 9.84
CA PRO A 118 1.96 10.90 10.49
C PRO A 118 3.43 10.85 10.91
N MET A 119 3.69 10.37 12.12
CA MET A 119 5.03 10.27 12.73
C MET A 119 5.44 8.84 13.05
N ASN A 120 4.47 7.93 13.15
CA ASN A 120 4.66 6.52 13.48
C ASN A 120 3.70 5.65 12.63
N PHE A 121 3.76 4.33 12.79
CA PHE A 121 2.90 3.39 12.07
C PHE A 121 1.44 3.47 12.48
N GLU A 122 1.14 3.78 13.74
CA GLU A 122 -0.23 3.95 14.20
C GLU A 122 -0.92 5.13 13.52
N ASP A 123 -0.22 6.25 13.34
CA ASP A 123 -0.72 7.40 12.60
C ASP A 123 -0.98 7.06 11.13
N LEU A 124 -0.13 6.22 10.51
CA LEU A 124 -0.33 5.75 9.14
C LEU A 124 -1.57 4.86 9.01
N ASP A 125 -1.85 4.04 10.03
CA ASP A 125 -3.05 3.20 10.06
C ASP A 125 -4.30 4.07 10.21
N GLN A 126 -4.27 5.10 11.06
CA GLN A 126 -5.36 6.09 11.15
C GLN A 126 -5.56 6.83 9.83
N LEU A 127 -4.47 7.20 9.14
CA LEU A 127 -4.53 7.85 7.84
C LEU A 127 -5.21 6.97 6.78
N CYS A 128 -4.98 5.65 6.82
CA CYS A 128 -5.67 4.70 5.95
C CYS A 128 -7.17 4.67 6.20
N ILE A 129 -7.58 4.69 7.47
CA ILE A 129 -9.00 4.70 7.85
C ILE A 129 -9.67 5.98 7.33
N HIS A 130 -9.03 7.13 7.51
CA HIS A 130 -9.52 8.41 7.01
C HIS A 130 -9.65 8.42 5.48
N GLU A 131 -8.64 7.95 4.75
CA GLU A 131 -8.67 7.87 3.28
C GLU A 131 -9.86 7.04 2.78
N GLN A 132 -10.10 5.89 3.43
CA GLN A 132 -11.22 5.00 3.10
C GLN A 132 -12.58 5.67 3.35
N ASN A 133 -12.71 6.43 4.43
CA ASN A 133 -13.94 7.16 4.76
C ASN A 133 -14.21 8.28 3.74
N VAL A 134 -13.20 9.08 3.41
CA VAL A 134 -13.31 10.15 2.38
C VAL A 134 -13.69 9.54 1.02
N TYR A 135 -13.03 8.44 0.63
CA TYR A 135 -13.37 7.74 -0.61
C TYR A 135 -14.83 7.26 -0.64
N TYR A 136 -15.31 6.74 0.49
CA TYR A 136 -16.69 6.27 0.61
C TYR A 136 -17.71 7.41 0.56
N GLU A 137 -17.45 8.53 1.22
CA GLU A 137 -18.30 9.73 1.17
C GLU A 137 -18.34 10.34 -0.24
N GLU A 138 -17.19 10.47 -0.90
CA GLU A 138 -17.13 10.94 -2.28
C GLU A 138 -17.96 10.05 -3.22
N LYS A 139 -17.87 8.73 -3.04
CA LYS A 139 -18.65 7.76 -3.83
C LYS A 139 -20.15 7.96 -3.63
N LYS A 140 -20.61 8.09 -2.38
CA LYS A 140 -22.03 8.35 -2.06
C LYS A 140 -22.53 9.64 -2.72
N VAL A 141 -21.78 10.73 -2.60
CA VAL A 141 -22.17 12.03 -3.19
C VAL A 141 -22.29 11.93 -4.72
N ARG A 142 -21.40 11.20 -5.39
CA ARG A 142 -21.47 10.99 -6.84
C ARG A 142 -22.69 10.17 -7.25
N GLU A 143 -23.03 9.13 -6.50
CA GLU A 143 -24.22 8.30 -6.73
C GLU A 143 -25.51 9.12 -6.54
N THR A 144 -25.60 9.94 -5.48
CA THR A 144 -26.75 10.84 -5.26
C THR A 144 -26.90 11.86 -6.38
N LYS A 145 -25.80 12.47 -6.84
CA LYS A 145 -25.83 13.43 -7.96
C LYS A 145 -26.21 12.78 -9.29
N HIS A 146 -25.83 11.52 -9.51
CA HIS A 146 -26.24 10.77 -10.69
C HIS A 146 -27.75 10.51 -10.68
N ASN A 147 -28.30 10.10 -9.53
CA ASN A 147 -29.74 9.85 -9.38
C ASN A 147 -30.58 11.13 -9.54
N LEU A 148 -30.09 12.28 -9.06
CA LEU A 148 -30.75 13.58 -9.26
C LEU A 148 -30.77 14.02 -10.73
N LYS A 149 -29.74 13.69 -11.52
CA LYS A 149 -29.69 14.01 -12.96
C LYS A 149 -30.61 13.14 -13.81
N THR A 150 -30.94 11.93 -13.35
CA THR A 150 -31.89 11.05 -14.04
C THR A 150 -33.35 11.42 -13.77
N ASP A 151 -33.66 12.11 -12.66
CA ASP A 151 -35.03 12.57 -12.36
C ASP A 151 -35.43 13.86 -13.10
N ASP A 152 -34.47 14.68 -13.53
CA ASP A 152 -34.74 15.90 -14.31
C ASP A 152 -35.12 15.64 -15.79
N SER A 153 -35.11 14.39 -16.25
CA SER A 153 -35.46 14.05 -17.65
C SER A 153 -36.97 13.90 -17.91
N TRP A 154 -37.85 14.21 -16.93
CA TRP A 154 -39.31 14.09 -17.07
C TRP A 154 -40.09 15.39 -16.79
N ASN A 155 -39.49 16.58 -16.94
CA ASN A 155 -40.27 17.82 -16.93
C ASN A 155 -40.44 18.42 -18.34
N VAL A 156 -41.21 17.70 -19.17
CA VAL A 156 -41.79 18.23 -20.42
C VAL A 156 -42.99 19.13 -20.08
N ASN A 157 -42.74 20.24 -19.38
CA ASN A 157 -43.72 21.31 -19.27
C ASN A 157 -43.06 22.65 -18.90
N LYS A 158 -42.15 23.11 -19.76
CA LYS A 158 -41.83 24.54 -19.81
C LYS A 158 -42.87 25.23 -20.70
N PRO A 159 -43.64 26.22 -20.21
CA PRO A 159 -44.52 27.00 -21.08
C PRO A 159 -43.66 27.69 -22.14
N ARG A 160 -44.05 27.53 -23.42
CA ARG A 160 -43.47 28.26 -24.54
C ARG A 160 -43.63 29.76 -24.25
N ARG A 161 -42.51 30.48 -24.21
CA ARG A 161 -42.52 31.95 -24.33
C ARG A 161 -43.21 32.26 -25.66
N ALA A 162 -44.37 32.91 -25.59
CA ALA A 162 -45.02 33.47 -26.75
C ALA A 162 -44.12 34.57 -27.34
N ASP A 163 -44.00 34.54 -28.66
CA ASP A 163 -43.10 35.36 -29.44
C ASP A 163 -43.41 36.86 -29.26
N SER A 164 -42.36 37.63 -28.99
CA SER A 164 -42.37 39.08 -29.17
C SER A 164 -42.34 39.34 -30.67
N GLN A 165 -43.50 39.64 -31.24
CA GLN A 165 -43.59 40.22 -32.58
C GLN A 165 -43.49 41.75 -32.46
N TYR A 166 -42.43 42.29 -33.05
CA TYR A 166 -42.35 43.67 -33.48
C TYR A 166 -43.55 44.03 -34.37
N VAL A 167 -44.21 45.14 -34.10
CA VAL A 167 -44.93 45.90 -35.13
C VAL A 167 -44.63 47.38 -34.94
N ASN A 168 -43.97 47.94 -35.96
CA ASN A 168 -43.80 49.38 -36.19
C ASN A 168 -45.18 50.06 -36.32
N ILE A 169 -45.34 51.22 -35.68
CA ILE A 169 -45.58 52.57 -36.26
C ILE A 169 -45.46 53.57 -35.10
#